data_AF-A0A9J7AVA3-F1
#
_entry.id   AF-A0A9J7AVA3-F1
#
_cell.length_a   1.000
_cell.length_b   1.000
_cell.length_c   1.000
_cell.angle_alpha   90.00
_cell.angle_beta   90.00
_cell.angle_gamma   90.00
#
_symmetry.space_group_name_H-M   'P 1'
#
loop_
_entity.id
_entity.type
_entity.pdbx_description
1 polymer ?
#
loop_
_entity_poly.entity_id
_entity_poly.type
_entity_poly.pdbx_seq_one_letter_code
_entity_poly.pdbx_strand_id
1 'polypeptide(L)'
;MAKQENPFFNVDFQKIMTDFKMPGIDADALMNAQQKNIEAITNANQLAAEGMQAIGKRQAELFQQAVEESQKALGDLMSQGAPEDRVAKQAEAVKKTIEQTVSNMREISEMLAKSNQEAFDVLNKRITESLDELQSLAGKK
;
A
#
# COMPACT_ATOMS: atom_id res chain seq x y z
N MET A 1 28.42 -25.67 1.76
CA MET A 1 27.34 -24.69 1.56
C MET A 1 27.83 -23.37 2.12
N ALA A 2 28.20 -22.41 1.26
CA ALA A 2 28.63 -21.10 1.72
C ALA A 2 27.39 -20.30 2.13
N LYS A 3 27.31 -19.89 3.41
CA LYS A 3 26.33 -18.90 3.85
C LYS A 3 26.67 -17.60 3.13
N GLN A 4 25.78 -17.16 2.25
CA GLN A 4 25.84 -15.82 1.68
C GLN A 4 25.46 -14.85 2.80
N GLU A 5 26.44 -14.49 3.64
CA GLU A 5 26.30 -13.40 4.59
C GLU A 5 26.21 -12.11 3.80
N ASN A 6 25.04 -11.48 3.88
CA ASN A 6 24.75 -10.28 3.13
C ASN A 6 25.55 -9.11 3.76
N PRO A 7 26.55 -8.52 3.07
CA PRO A 7 27.56 -7.64 3.66
C PRO A 7 26.99 -6.35 4.26
N PHE A 8 25.73 -6.03 3.95
CA PHE A 8 25.00 -4.90 4.51
C PHE A 8 24.49 -5.13 5.94
N PHE A 9 24.27 -6.38 6.35
CA PHE A 9 23.70 -6.72 7.65
C PHE A 9 24.75 -7.05 8.71
N ASN A 10 26.02 -7.24 8.32
CA ASN A 10 27.12 -7.61 9.22
C ASN A 10 28.13 -6.47 9.44
N VAL A 11 27.73 -5.22 9.14
CA VAL A 11 28.51 -4.04 9.48
C VAL A 11 28.35 -3.80 10.97
N ASP A 12 29.35 -4.19 11.76
CA ASP A 12 29.42 -3.88 13.19
C ASP A 12 29.66 -2.37 13.37
N PHE A 13 28.56 -1.62 13.32
CA PHE A 13 28.56 -0.16 13.46
C PHE A 13 29.21 0.30 14.76
N GLN A 14 29.09 -0.49 15.84
CA GLN A 14 29.78 -0.19 17.10
C GLN A 14 31.29 -0.30 16.92
N LYS A 15 31.79 -1.34 16.25
CA LYS A 15 33.22 -1.52 15.99
C LYS A 15 33.79 -0.45 15.07
N ILE A 16 33.08 -0.07 14.01
CA ILE A 16 33.50 1.03 13.13
C ILE A 16 33.55 2.37 13.89
N MET A 17 32.55 2.69 14.70
CA MET A 17 32.54 3.93 15.50
C MET A 17 33.60 3.95 16.61
N THR A 18 33.96 2.78 17.14
CA THR A 18 34.96 2.66 18.21
C THR A 18 36.39 2.67 17.67
N ASP A 19 36.65 1.99 16.54
CA ASP A 19 37.95 1.92 15.88
C ASP A 19 38.24 3.20 15.08
N PHE A 20 37.21 3.83 14.50
CA PHE A 20 37.24 5.16 13.90
C PHE A 20 36.58 6.15 14.87
N LYS A 21 37.28 6.51 15.97
CA LYS A 21 36.88 7.68 16.76
C LYS A 21 36.90 8.90 15.83
N MET A 22 35.76 9.24 15.23
CA MET A 22 35.57 10.45 14.45
C MET A 22 35.21 11.57 15.42
N PRO A 23 36.17 12.40 15.88
CA PRO A 23 35.86 13.54 16.73
C PRO A 23 34.84 14.43 16.01
N GLY A 24 33.71 14.70 16.68
CA GLY A 24 32.63 15.54 16.16
C GLY A 24 31.36 14.80 15.71
N ILE A 25 31.34 13.46 15.68
CA ILE A 25 30.13 12.68 15.36
C ILE A 25 29.43 12.18 16.63
N ASP A 26 28.14 12.46 16.72
CA ASP A 26 27.26 12.08 17.83
C ASP A 26 26.71 10.66 17.59
N ALA A 27 27.27 9.67 18.30
CA ALA A 27 26.93 8.25 18.12
C ALA A 27 25.49 7.92 18.50
N ASP A 28 24.95 8.59 19.53
CA ASP A 28 23.57 8.42 19.95
C ASP A 28 22.61 9.01 18.91
N ALA A 29 22.95 10.14 18.30
CA ALA A 29 22.19 10.71 17.20
C ALA A 29 22.16 9.79 15.97
N LEU A 30 23.30 9.14 15.64
CA LEU A 30 23.36 8.19 14.53
C LEU A 30 22.51 6.94 14.80
N MET A 31 22.57 6.39 16.02
CA MET A 31 21.77 5.23 16.40
C MET A 31 20.27 5.54 16.36
N ASN A 32 19.86 6.70 16.87
CA ASN A 32 18.48 7.17 16.77
C ASN A 32 18.04 7.36 15.32
N ALA A 33 18.89 7.92 14.46
CA ALA A 33 18.59 8.07 13.03
C ALA A 33 18.38 6.71 12.33
N GLN A 34 19.16 5.70 12.70
CA GLN A 34 18.97 4.33 12.18
C GLN A 34 17.69 3.69 12.70
N GLN A 35 17.35 3.88 13.98
CA GLN A 35 16.07 3.41 14.51
C GLN A 35 14.89 4.01 13.73
N LYS A 36 14.89 5.33 13.51
CA LYS A 36 13.86 6.01 12.70
C LYS A 36 13.79 5.50 11.26
N ASN A 37 14.93 5.16 10.64
CA ASN A 37 14.95 4.57 9.30
C ASN A 37 14.21 3.22 9.27
N ILE A 38 14.48 2.36 10.26
CA ILE A 38 13.84 1.04 10.37
C ILE A 38 12.34 1.20 10.61
N GLU A 39 11.95 2.12 11.49
CA GLU A 39 10.54 2.42 11.77
C GLU A 39 9.82 2.94 10.51
N ALA A 40 10.42 3.84 9.74
CA ALA A 40 9.83 4.36 8.51
C ALA A 40 9.62 3.27 7.46
N ILE A 41 10.62 2.41 7.23
CA ILE A 41 10.49 1.26 6.31
C ILE A 41 9.41 0.29 6.79
N THR A 42 9.36 0.04 8.10
CA THR A 42 8.37 -0.86 8.70
C THR A 42 6.95 -0.30 8.52
N ASN A 43 6.74 0.99 8.79
CA ASN A 43 5.45 1.65 8.55
C ASN A 43 5.06 1.65 7.07
N ALA A 44 6.00 1.94 6.16
CA ALA A 44 5.71 1.90 4.72
C ALA A 44 5.27 0.49 4.27
N ASN A 45 5.94 -0.55 4.76
CA ASN A 45 5.56 -1.95 4.49
C ASN A 45 4.20 -2.31 5.10
N GLN A 46 3.92 -1.84 6.32
CA GLN A 46 2.64 -2.04 6.99
C GLN A 46 1.49 -1.41 6.19
N LEU A 47 1.65 -0.16 5.74
CA LEU A 47 0.67 0.53 4.89
C LEU A 47 0.43 -0.21 3.57
N ALA A 48 1.50 -0.69 2.93
CA ALA A 48 1.38 -1.49 1.71
C ALA A 48 0.59 -2.79 1.96
N ALA A 49 0.85 -3.48 3.07
CA ALA A 49 0.14 -4.70 3.45
C ALA A 49 -1.35 -4.43 3.77
N GLU A 50 -1.64 -3.35 4.48
CA GLU A 50 -3.00 -2.89 4.77
C GLU A 50 -3.76 -2.53 3.49
N GLY A 51 -3.11 -1.85 2.54
CA GLY A 51 -3.68 -1.56 1.23
C GLY A 51 -4.04 -2.82 0.45
N MET A 52 -3.16 -3.83 0.43
CA MET A 52 -3.46 -5.13 -0.18
C MET A 52 -4.61 -5.85 0.51
N GLN A 53 -4.66 -5.80 1.85
CA GLN A 53 -5.76 -6.38 2.61
C GLN A 53 -7.09 -5.67 2.31
N ALA A 54 -7.08 -4.34 2.20
CA ALA A 54 -8.25 -3.55 1.86
C ALA A 54 -8.77 -3.91 0.46
N ILE A 55 -7.88 -4.03 -0.53
CA ILE A 55 -8.25 -4.47 -1.89
C ILE A 55 -8.86 -5.88 -1.85
N GLY A 56 -8.26 -6.81 -1.09
CA GLY A 56 -8.78 -8.16 -0.93
C GLY A 56 -10.18 -8.20 -0.31
N LYS A 57 -10.42 -7.40 0.74
CA LYS A 57 -11.76 -7.24 1.33
C LYS A 57 -12.76 -6.70 0.30
N ARG A 58 -12.36 -5.69 -0.47
CA ARG A 58 -13.22 -5.11 -1.50
C ARG A 58 -13.58 -6.11 -2.59
N GLN A 59 -12.62 -6.92 -3.03
CA GLN A 59 -12.87 -7.99 -4.00
C GLN A 59 -13.88 -9.02 -3.48
N ALA A 60 -13.85 -9.34 -2.18
CA ALA A 60 -14.83 -10.23 -1.54
C ALA A 60 -16.23 -9.61 -1.47
N GLU A 61 -16.33 -8.32 -1.18
CA GLU A 61 -17.60 -7.58 -1.22
C GLU A 61 -18.21 -7.57 -2.63
N LEU A 62 -17.40 -7.30 -3.65
CA LEU A 62 -17.84 -7.34 -5.05
C LEU A 62 -18.35 -8.74 -5.45
N PHE A 63 -17.73 -9.80 -4.94
CA PHE A 63 -18.21 -11.16 -5.16
C PHE A 63 -19.58 -11.40 -4.49
N GLN A 64 -19.75 -10.97 -3.24
CA GLN A 64 -21.05 -11.09 -2.55
C GLN A 64 -22.14 -10.34 -3.32
N GLN A 65 -21.86 -9.11 -3.77
CA GLN A 65 -22.77 -8.34 -4.61
C GLN A 65 -23.14 -9.07 -5.90
N ALA A 66 -22.16 -9.67 -6.60
CA ALA A 66 -22.42 -10.42 -7.83
C ALA A 66 -23.32 -11.66 -7.59
N VAL A 67 -23.16 -12.35 -6.46
CA VAL A 67 -24.02 -13.48 -6.08
C VAL A 67 -25.46 -13.01 -5.82
N GLU A 68 -25.63 -11.92 -5.06
CA GLU A 68 -26.95 -11.33 -4.79
C GLU A 68 -27.65 -10.87 -6.08
N GLU A 69 -26.93 -10.18 -6.97
CA GLU A 69 -27.46 -9.74 -8.26
C GLU A 69 -27.86 -10.91 -9.15
N SER A 70 -27.08 -12.00 -9.14
CA SER A 70 -27.41 -13.23 -9.89
C SER A 70 -28.70 -13.90 -9.37
N GLN A 71 -28.86 -13.97 -8.05
CA GLN A 71 -30.09 -14.51 -7.43
C GLN A 71 -31.31 -13.65 -7.80
N LYS A 72 -31.15 -12.32 -7.78
CA LYS A 72 -32.22 -11.39 -8.16
C LYS A 72 -32.60 -11.54 -9.64
N ALA A 73 -31.61 -11.63 -10.53
CA ALA A 73 -31.84 -11.81 -11.96
C ALA A 73 -32.59 -13.13 -12.26
N LEU A 74 -32.27 -14.21 -11.55
CA LEU A 74 -33.00 -15.49 -11.65
C LEU A 74 -34.46 -15.36 -11.18
N GLY A 75 -34.71 -14.64 -10.08
CA GLY A 75 -36.07 -14.36 -9.60
C GLY A 75 -36.89 -13.51 -10.59
N ASP A 76 -36.26 -12.50 -11.18
CA ASP A 76 -36.89 -11.64 -12.19
C ASP A 76 -37.23 -12.41 -13.47
N LEU A 77 -36.35 -13.32 -13.91
CA LEU A 77 -36.59 -14.21 -15.06
C LEU A 77 -37.80 -15.13 -14.87
N MET A 78 -37.99 -15.66 -13.66
CA MET A 78 -39.15 -16.50 -13.34
C MET A 78 -40.46 -15.70 -13.25
N SER A 79 -40.39 -14.37 -13.18
CA SER A 79 -41.54 -13.48 -12.97
C SER A 79 -42.02 -12.75 -14.23
N GLN A 80 -41.32 -12.84 -15.37
CA GLN A 80 -41.58 -12.00 -16.55
C GLN A 80 -42.33 -12.71 -17.69
N GLY A 81 -43.58 -12.28 -17.92
CA GLY A 81 -44.39 -12.53 -19.11
C GLY A 81 -44.33 -11.37 -20.12
N ALA A 82 -44.52 -11.70 -21.41
CA ALA A 82 -44.46 -10.86 -22.63
C ALA A 82 -43.04 -10.53 -23.19
N PRO A 83 -42.81 -10.65 -24.52
CA PRO A 83 -41.50 -10.54 -25.16
C PRO A 83 -40.99 -9.11 -25.42
N GLU A 84 -41.87 -8.11 -25.49
CA GLU A 84 -41.49 -6.71 -25.77
C GLU A 84 -40.78 -6.04 -24.57
N ASP A 85 -41.21 -6.36 -23.33
CA ASP A 85 -40.54 -5.96 -22.09
C ASP A 85 -39.13 -6.53 -21.93
N ARG A 86 -38.77 -7.59 -22.68
CA ARG A 86 -37.47 -8.24 -22.57
C ARG A 86 -36.34 -7.44 -23.21
N VAL A 87 -36.59 -6.75 -24.33
CA VAL A 87 -35.54 -6.04 -25.09
C VAL A 87 -35.09 -4.77 -24.35
N ALA A 88 -36.04 -3.97 -23.85
CA ALA A 88 -35.73 -2.77 -23.06
C ALA A 88 -34.99 -3.12 -21.77
N LYS A 89 -35.45 -4.16 -21.04
CA LYS A 89 -34.78 -4.63 -19.83
C LYS A 89 -33.38 -5.19 -20.08
N GLN A 90 -33.15 -5.85 -21.21
CA GLN A 90 -31.81 -6.32 -21.58
C GLN A 90 -30.84 -5.16 -21.83
N ALA A 91 -31.28 -4.10 -22.51
CA ALA A 91 -30.44 -2.92 -22.75
C ALA A 91 -30.09 -2.20 -21.43
N GLU A 92 -31.06 -2.06 -20.52
CA GLU A 92 -30.84 -1.47 -19.19
C GLU A 92 -29.90 -2.31 -18.32
N ALA A 93 -30.06 -3.64 -18.33
CA ALA A 93 -29.19 -4.56 -17.60
C ALA A 93 -27.73 -4.52 -18.10
N VAL A 94 -27.51 -4.41 -19.41
CA VAL A 94 -26.17 -4.25 -19.99
C VAL A 94 -25.57 -2.91 -19.57
N LYS A 95 -26.33 -1.82 -19.67
CA LYS A 95 -25.88 -0.49 -19.24
C LYS A 95 -25.45 -0.49 -17.77
N LYS A 96 -26.30 -1.01 -16.89
CA LYS A 96 -26.02 -1.10 -15.45
C LYS A 96 -24.74 -1.90 -15.18
N THR A 97 -24.59 -3.06 -15.82
CA THR A 97 -23.40 -3.90 -15.68
C THR A 97 -22.11 -3.16 -16.08
N ILE A 98 -22.14 -2.40 -17.17
CA ILE A 98 -20.98 -1.61 -17.62
C ILE A 98 -20.65 -0.50 -16.61
N GLU A 99 -21.65 0.28 -16.18
CA GLU A 99 -21.47 1.35 -15.19
C GLU A 99 -20.87 0.81 -13.88
N GLN A 100 -21.39 -0.31 -13.41
CA GLN A 100 -20.95 -0.96 -12.19
C GLN A 100 -19.52 -1.51 -12.31
N THR A 101 -19.17 -2.11 -13.44
CA THR A 101 -17.81 -2.58 -13.72
C THR A 101 -16.79 -1.43 -13.76
N VAL A 102 -17.14 -0.32 -14.44
CA VAL A 102 -16.28 0.88 -14.50
C VAL A 102 -16.12 1.50 -13.11
N SER A 103 -17.19 1.58 -12.33
CA SER A 103 -17.14 2.06 -10.95
C SER A 103 -16.20 1.23 -10.09
N ASN A 104 -16.30 -0.11 -10.16
CA ASN A 104 -15.46 -1.03 -9.39
C ASN A 104 -13.97 -0.90 -9.79
N MET A 105 -13.67 -0.77 -11.09
CA MET A 105 -12.30 -0.56 -11.56
C MET A 105 -11.71 0.77 -11.08
N ARG A 106 -12.51 1.85 -11.08
CA ARG A 106 -12.09 3.15 -10.55
C ARG A 106 -11.77 3.04 -9.06
N GLU A 107 -12.63 2.43 -8.28
CA GLU A 107 -12.44 2.29 -6.84
C GLU A 107 -11.18 1.50 -6.49
N ILE A 108 -10.95 0.35 -7.15
CA ILE A 108 -9.72 -0.44 -6.95
C ILE A 108 -8.47 0.38 -7.33
N SER A 109 -8.56 1.16 -8.42
CA SER A 109 -7.45 2.03 -8.85
C SER A 109 -7.15 3.13 -7.83
N GLU A 110 -8.18 3.74 -7.26
CA GLU A 110 -8.05 4.75 -6.20
C GLU A 110 -7.46 4.16 -4.92
N MET A 111 -7.85 2.95 -4.54
CA MET A 111 -7.28 2.23 -3.39
C MET A 111 -5.79 1.94 -3.58
N LEU A 112 -5.40 1.45 -4.77
CA LEU A 112 -3.99 1.21 -5.13
C LEU A 112 -3.17 2.51 -5.10
N ALA A 113 -3.70 3.57 -5.72
CA ALA A 113 -3.04 4.87 -5.75
C ALA A 113 -2.84 5.43 -4.34
N LYS A 114 -3.87 5.35 -3.49
CA LYS A 114 -3.82 5.80 -2.11
C LYS A 114 -2.78 5.05 -1.29
N SER A 115 -2.79 3.71 -1.34
CA SER A 115 -1.80 2.88 -0.63
C SER A 115 -0.36 3.22 -1.00
N ASN A 116 -0.10 3.38 -2.31
CA ASN A 116 1.23 3.78 -2.80
C ASN A 116 1.62 5.18 -2.35
N GLN A 117 0.68 6.14 -2.38
CA GLN A 117 0.93 7.51 -1.95
C GLN A 117 1.26 7.58 -0.45
N GLU A 118 0.49 6.89 0.39
CA GLU A 118 0.72 6.88 1.84
C GLU A 118 2.07 6.27 2.20
N ALA A 119 2.45 5.15 1.57
CA ALA A 119 3.77 4.55 1.75
C ALA A 119 4.90 5.48 1.26
N PHE A 120 4.71 6.13 0.11
CA PHE A 120 5.67 7.09 -0.43
C PHE A 120 5.85 8.30 0.50
N ASP A 121 4.77 8.85 1.04
CA ASP A 121 4.81 10.03 1.91
C ASP A 121 5.61 9.74 3.19
N VAL A 122 5.47 8.54 3.77
CA VAL A 122 6.28 8.10 4.93
C VAL A 122 7.76 8.09 4.59
N LEU A 123 8.14 7.52 3.45
CA LEU A 123 9.54 7.43 3.03
C LEU A 123 10.11 8.81 2.67
N ASN A 124 9.35 9.63 1.94
CA ASN A 124 9.75 10.98 1.56
C ASN A 124 9.97 11.88 2.78
N LYS A 125 9.07 11.79 3.78
CA LYS A 125 9.25 12.48 5.06
C LYS A 125 10.54 12.04 5.73
N ARG A 126 10.83 10.74 5.79
CA ARG A 126 12.04 10.24 6.43
C ARG A 126 13.32 10.67 5.70
N ILE A 127 13.30 10.71 4.37
CA ILE A 127 14.43 11.25 3.57
C ILE A 127 14.67 12.71 3.93
N THR A 128 13.62 13.52 4.02
CA THR A 128 13.73 14.95 4.40
C THR A 128 14.33 15.09 5.79
N GLU A 129 13.81 14.35 6.78
CA GLU A 129 14.35 14.34 8.14
C GLU A 129 15.81 13.86 8.19
N SER A 130 16.20 12.90 7.33
CA SER A 130 17.58 12.40 7.26
C SER A 130 18.53 13.48 6.75
N LEU A 131 18.09 14.30 5.79
CA LEU A 131 18.87 15.43 5.28
C LEU A 131 19.07 16.52 6.36
N ASP A 132 18.02 16.80 7.14
CA ASP A 132 18.10 17.74 8.27
C ASP A 132 19.04 17.22 9.38
N GLU A 133 18.98 15.92 9.68
CA GLU A 133 19.87 15.26 10.63
C GLU A 133 21.34 15.37 10.16
N LEU A 134 21.63 15.12 8.87
CA LEU A 134 22.97 15.28 8.30
C LEU A 134 23.47 16.73 8.38
N GLN A 135 22.61 17.72 8.11
CA GLN A 135 22.96 19.14 8.27
C GLN A 135 23.29 19.47 9.72
N SER A 136 22.52 18.96 10.67
CA SER A 136 22.74 19.19 12.11
C SER A 136 24.07 18.58 12.60
N LEU A 137 24.47 17.45 12.03
CA LEU A 137 25.75 16.78 12.32
C LEU A 137 26.93 17.56 11.70
N ALA A 138 26.77 18.12 10.50
CA ALA A 138 27.80 18.94 9.85
C ALA A 138 27.95 20.36 10.42
N GLY A 139 26.90 20.88 11.07
CA GLY A 139 26.84 22.22 11.67
C GLY A 139 27.46 22.35 13.06
N LYS A 140 27.80 21.24 13.74
CA LYS A 140 28.53 21.25 15.02
C LYS A 140 30.04 21.48 14.74
N LYS A 141 30.44 22.74 14.56
CA LYS A 141 31.83 23.21 14.70
C LYS A 141 32.07 23.77 16.10
#